data_AF-I6Z600-F1
#
_entry.id   AF-I6Z600-F1
#
_cell.length_a   1.000
_cell.length_b   1.000
_cell.length_c   1.000
_cell.angle_alpha   90.00
_cell.angle_beta   90.00
_cell.angle_gamma   90.00
#
_symmetry.space_group_name_H-M   'P 1'
#
loop_
_entity.id
_entity.type
_entity.pdbx_description
1 polymer ?
#
loop_
_entity_poly.entity_id
_entity_poly.type
_entity_poly.pdbx_seq_one_letter_code
_entity_poly.pdbx_strand_id
1 'polypeptide(L)' 'MRLERHNSGNSRSTKHGIPWEIVYFEVYPMKSEAMKREYEIKRRKSRKYIEELIGN' A
#
# COMPACT_ATOMS: atom_id res chain seq x y z
N MET A 1 3.73 7.46 -12.06
CA MET A 1 3.00 6.43 -11.28
C MET A 1 3.30 6.56 -9.77
N ARG A 2 2.44 6.11 -8.84
CA ARG A 2 2.69 6.24 -7.37
C ARG A 2 3.94 5.45 -6.93
N LEU A 3 4.12 4.25 -7.46
CA LEU A 3 5.27 3.38 -7.17
C LEU A 3 6.59 4.01 -7.59
N GLU A 4 6.69 4.52 -8.82
CA GLU A 4 7.88 5.21 -9.33
C GLU A 4 8.31 6.37 -8.43
N ARG A 5 7.36 7.17 -7.94
CA ARG A 5 7.66 8.27 -7.01
C ARG A 5 8.17 7.79 -5.65
N HIS A 6 7.71 6.63 -5.18
CA HIS A 6 8.25 6.02 -3.97
C HIS A 6 9.65 5.45 -4.21
N ASN A 7 9.89 4.84 -5.37
CA ASN A 7 11.19 4.30 -5.78
C ASN A 7 12.20 5.38 -6.22
N SER A 8 11.77 6.62 -6.46
CA SER A 8 12.67 7.73 -6.80
C SER A 8 13.38 8.35 -5.58
N GLY A 9 13.12 7.87 -4.35
CA GLY A 9 13.81 8.36 -3.14
C GLY A 9 13.35 9.73 -2.62
N ASN A 10 12.39 10.38 -3.28
CA ASN A 10 11.96 11.75 -2.96
C ASN A 10 11.21 11.88 -1.62
N SER A 11 10.75 10.78 -1.03
CA SER A 11 9.98 10.78 0.21
C SER A 11 10.77 10.18 1.37
N ARG A 12 10.99 10.97 2.43
CA ARG A 12 11.80 10.60 3.60
C ARG A 12 11.32 9.30 4.27
N SER A 13 10.02 9.02 4.28
CA SER A 13 9.45 7.82 4.92
C SER A 13 9.56 6.56 4.06
N THR A 14 9.61 6.69 2.73
CA THR A 14 9.66 5.54 1.82
C THR A 14 11.04 5.30 1.22
N LYS A 15 11.97 6.28 1.28
CA LYS A 15 13.31 6.13 0.69
C LYS A 15 14.16 4.99 1.26
N HIS A 16 13.98 4.60 2.52
CA HIS A 16 14.82 3.58 3.17
C HIS A 16 14.46 2.14 2.76
N GLY A 17 13.30 1.93 2.14
CA GLY A 17 12.84 0.60 1.71
C GLY A 17 12.85 0.40 0.20
N ILE A 18 13.56 1.26 -0.55
CA ILE A 18 13.70 1.11 -2.00
C ILE A 18 14.64 -0.09 -2.28
N PRO A 19 14.30 -0.98 -3.23
CA PRO A 19 13.15 -0.92 -4.13
C PRO A 19 11.85 -1.43 -3.50
N TRP A 20 10.77 -0.66 -3.65
CA TRP A 20 9.42 -1.12 -3.34
C TRP A 20 8.81 -1.84 -4.54
N GLU A 21 8.10 -2.92 -4.23
CA GLU A 21 7.33 -3.71 -5.19
C GLU A 21 5.86 -3.77 -4.75
N ILE A 22 4.94 -3.87 -5.71
CA ILE A 22 3.51 -4.04 -5.42
C ILE A 22 3.23 -5.54 -5.30
N VAL A 23 3.01 -5.99 -4.07
CA VAL A 23 2.65 -7.39 -3.76
C VAL A 23 1.15 -7.63 -3.72
N TYR A 24 0.35 -6.56 -3.60
CA TYR A 24 -1.10 -6.64 -3.51
C TYR A 24 -1.75 -5.35 -4.02
N PHE A 25 -2.81 -5.47 -4.82
CA PHE A 25 -3.64 -4.34 -5.25
C PHE A 25 -5.10 -4.76 -5.38
N GLU A 26 -5.99 -3.82 -5.16
CA GLU A 26 -7.44 -3.98 -5.33
C GLU A 26 -7.94 -2.87 -6.25
N VAL A 27 -8.90 -3.19 -7.13
CA VAL A 27 -9.52 -2.22 -8.04
C VAL A 27 -10.93 -1.91 -7.54
N TYR A 28 -11.22 -0.62 -7.43
CA TYR A 28 -12.53 -0.12 -7.01
C TYR A 28 -13.10 0.79 -8.09
N PRO A 29 -14.43 0.75 -8.33
CA PRO A 29 -15.08 1.61 -9.30
C PRO A 29 -15.09 3.09 -8.85
N MET A 30 -15.15 3.35 -7.54
CA MET A 30 -15.13 4.70 -6.99
C MET A 30 -13.88 4.99 -6.17
N LYS A 31 -13.36 6.22 -6.30
CA LYS A 31 -12.25 6.73 -5.47
C LYS A 31 -12.59 6.70 -3.98
N SER A 32 -13.84 6.96 -3.61
CA SER A 32 -14.30 6.95 -2.22
C SER A 32 -14.17 5.56 -1.57
N GLU A 33 -14.48 4.50 -2.32
CA GLU A 33 -14.36 3.12 -1.85
C GLU A 33 -12.89 2.72 -1.69
N ALA A 34 -12.04 3.05 -2.67
CA ALA A 34 -10.60 2.83 -2.56
C ALA A 34 -10.01 3.52 -1.32
N MET A 35 -10.42 4.77 -1.04
CA MET A 35 -9.97 5.50 0.15
C MET A 35 -10.49 4.88 1.45
N LYS A 36 -11.76 4.46 1.51
CA LYS A 36 -12.33 3.77 2.69
C LYS A 36 -11.56 2.48 2.99
N ARG A 37 -11.26 1.71 1.95
CA ARG A 37 -10.48 0.48 2.05
C ARG A 37 -9.05 0.74 2.50
N GLU A 38 -8.35 1.71 1.90
CA GLU A 38 -6.99 2.08 2.30
C GLU A 38 -6.95 2.51 3.78
N TYR A 39 -7.96 3.27 4.23
CA TYR A 39 -8.10 3.66 5.62
C TYR A 39 -8.33 2.46 6.55
N GLU A 40 -9.22 1.54 6.18
CA GLU A 40 -9.50 0.33 6.94
C GLU A 40 -8.24 -0.54 7.14
N ILE A 41 -7.50 -0.82 6.06
CA ILE A 41 -6.26 -1.60 6.09
C ILE A 41 -5.24 -0.91 7.01
N LYS A 42 -5.01 0.40 6.84
CA LYS A 42 -4.09 1.18 7.66
C LYS A 42 -4.50 1.24 9.13
N ARG A 43 -5.80 1.24 9.42
CA ARG A 43 -6.33 1.30 10.78
C ARG A 43 -6.18 -0.03 11.53
N ARG A 44 -6.28 -1.17 10.83
CA ARG A 44 -6.09 -2.49 11.44
C ARG A 44 -4.69 -2.66 12.05
N LYS A 45 -3.64 -2.08 11.44
CA LYS A 45 -2.24 -2.12 11.91
C LYS A 45 -1.77 -3.53 12.31
N SER A 46 -2.34 -4.57 11.70
CA SER A 46 -2.07 -5.96 12.03
C SER A 46 -1.25 -6.60 10.91
N ARG A 47 -0.07 -7.12 11.28
CA ARG A 47 0.81 -7.82 10.35
C ARG A 47 0.16 -9.08 9.78
N LYS A 48 -0.43 -9.91 10.64
CA LYS A 48 -1.13 -11.14 10.24
C LYS A 48 -2.21 -10.86 9.20
N TYR A 49 -3.00 -9.80 9.42
CA TYR A 49 -4.03 -9.41 8.46
C TYR A 49 -3.46 -8.98 7.10
N ILE A 50 -2.32 -8.29 7.10
CA ILE A 50 -1.66 -7.90 5.85
C ILE A 50 -1.10 -9.13 5.13
N GLU A 51 -0.52 -10.08 5.85
CA GLU A 51 -0.03 -11.36 5.30
C GLU A 51 -1.20 -12.16 4.67
N GLU A 52 -2.34 -12.25 5.37
CA GLU A 52 -3.58 -12.87 4.86
C GLU A 52 -4.08 -12.19 3.57
N LEU A 53 -4.00 -10.86 3.47
CA LEU A 53 -4.37 -10.14 2.25
C LEU A 53 -3.43 -10.42 1.08
N ILE A 54 -2.12 -10.51 1.35
CA ILE A 54 -1.11 -10.80 0.33
C ILE A 54 -1.17 -12.27 -0.11
N GLY A 55 -1.78 -13.14 0.70
CA GLY A 55 -1.86 -14.58 0.43
C GLY A 55 -0.58 -15.34 0.79
N ASN A 56 0.16 -14.83 1.79
CA ASN A 56 1.37 -15.46 2.35
C ASN A 56 1.05 -16.36 3.54
#